data_AF-A0A543DW68-F1
#
_entry.id   AF-A0A543DW68-F1
#
_cell.length_a   1.000
_cell.length_b   1.000
_cell.length_c   1.000
_cell.angle_alpha   90.00
_cell.angle_beta   90.00
_cell.angle_gamma   90.00
#
_symmetry.space_group_name_H-M   'P 1'
#
loop_
_entity.id
_entity.type
_entity.pdbx_description
1 polymer ?
#
loop_
_entity_poly.entity_id
_entity_poly.type
_entity_poly.pdbx_seq_one_letter_code
_entity_poly.pdbx_strand_id
1 'polypeptide(L)'
;MPEPPRRRPVVAATTAVGTALLGASLAARPGSRAFTALTLATAATWTAGGLAAGPVPRGRGVAAPVATGAGVFAAFYGAALVARRIPVLDRALTSVLRHADAGPGPLVLATTLANGAAEEIFFRGAVYGAAPHRPVTVSTAVYVASTVATRNPALVLASAVMGTLFALQRRATGGVQAPLLTHVTWSTLMLRFLPRLFRR
;
A
#
# COMPACT_ATOMS: atom_id res chain seq x y z
N MET A 1 26.06 -10.31 -8.86
CA MET A 1 26.24 -8.84 -8.81
C MET A 1 26.05 -8.39 -7.37
N PRO A 2 27.09 -7.90 -6.68
CA PRO A 2 26.93 -7.32 -5.35
C PRO A 2 25.97 -6.13 -5.37
N GLU A 3 25.24 -5.89 -4.28
CA GLU A 3 24.41 -4.69 -4.15
C GLU A 3 25.26 -3.42 -4.30
N PRO A 4 24.79 -2.40 -5.03
CA PRO A 4 25.48 -1.13 -5.05
C PRO A 4 25.52 -0.53 -3.63
N PRO A 5 26.66 -0.04 -3.14
CA PRO A 5 26.88 0.35 -1.74
C PRO A 5 25.95 1.45 -1.22
N ARG A 6 25.21 2.15 -2.09
CA ARG A 6 24.29 3.24 -1.73
C ARG A 6 22.86 2.79 -1.43
N ARG A 7 22.50 1.54 -1.72
CA ARG A 7 21.10 1.11 -1.73
C ARG A 7 20.47 0.95 -0.36
N ARG A 8 21.20 0.36 0.59
CA ARG A 8 20.69 0.10 1.95
C ARG A 8 20.45 1.38 2.76
N PRO A 9 21.37 2.37 2.79
CA PRO A 9 21.09 3.64 3.46
C PRO A 9 19.87 4.39 2.89
N VAL A 10 19.72 4.43 1.57
CA VAL A 10 18.55 5.07 0.93
C VAL A 10 17.27 4.35 1.34
N VAL A 11 17.23 3.02 1.23
CA VAL A 11 16.06 2.23 1.64
C VAL A 11 15.73 2.46 3.12
N ALA A 12 16.72 2.45 4.01
CA ALA A 12 16.50 2.68 5.43
C ALA A 12 15.95 4.09 5.72
N ALA A 13 16.57 5.12 5.14
CA ALA A 13 16.15 6.51 5.31
C ALA A 13 14.74 6.75 4.75
N THR A 14 14.46 6.27 3.53
CA THR A 14 13.13 6.37 2.94
C THR A 14 12.10 5.61 3.77
N THR A 15 12.41 4.40 4.25
CA THR A 15 11.52 3.63 5.14
C THR A 15 11.17 4.43 6.38
N ALA A 16 12.15 5.03 7.05
CA ALA A 16 11.91 5.84 8.25
C ALA A 16 11.02 7.05 7.97
N VAL A 17 11.38 7.87 6.97
CA VAL A 17 10.65 9.10 6.62
C VAL A 17 9.24 8.79 6.12
N GLY A 18 9.10 7.86 5.17
CA GLY A 18 7.80 7.52 4.62
C GLY A 18 6.89 6.84 5.64
N THR A 19 7.43 6.07 6.59
CA THR A 19 6.65 5.50 7.70
C THR A 19 6.10 6.59 8.61
N ALA A 20 6.93 7.58 8.95
CA ALA A 20 6.50 8.73 9.75
C ALA A 20 5.41 9.55 9.02
N LEU A 21 5.59 9.81 7.73
CA LEU A 21 4.62 10.52 6.90
C LEU A 21 3.30 9.75 6.75
N LEU A 22 3.37 8.43 6.56
CA LEU A 22 2.19 7.57 6.49
C LEU A 22 1.39 7.63 7.80
N GLY A 23 2.07 7.45 8.95
CA GLY A 23 1.43 7.55 10.26
C GLY A 23 0.84 8.93 10.53
N ALA A 24 1.56 10.00 10.17
CA ALA A 24 1.07 11.37 10.29
C ALA A 24 -0.14 11.64 9.38
N SER A 25 -0.15 11.09 8.17
CA SER A 25 -1.25 11.27 7.21
C SER A 25 -2.56 10.71 7.76
N LEU A 26 -2.58 9.50 8.29
CA LEU A 26 -3.80 8.88 8.84
C LEU A 26 -4.17 9.37 10.24
N ALA A 27 -3.26 10.08 10.92
CA ALA A 27 -3.56 10.83 12.13
C ALA A 27 -4.16 12.22 11.83
N ALA A 28 -3.95 12.76 10.63
CA ALA A 28 -4.49 14.05 10.24
C ALA A 28 -6.02 13.99 10.10
N ARG A 29 -6.67 15.15 10.23
CA ARG A 29 -8.13 15.24 10.08
C ARG A 29 -8.53 14.81 8.66
N PRO A 30 -9.48 13.86 8.49
CA PRO A 30 -9.99 13.48 7.18
C PRO A 30 -10.44 14.70 6.37
N GLY A 31 -10.10 14.74 5.07
CA GLY A 31 -10.50 15.84 4.17
C GLY A 31 -9.70 17.13 4.31
N SER A 32 -8.80 17.22 5.30
CA SER A 32 -8.00 18.42 5.51
C SER A 32 -6.89 18.59 4.46
N ARG A 33 -6.45 19.84 4.26
CA ARG A 33 -5.25 20.12 3.44
C ARG A 33 -4.01 19.40 3.96
N ALA A 34 -3.89 19.25 5.28
CA ALA A 34 -2.80 18.51 5.91
C ALA A 34 -2.82 17.02 5.53
N PHE A 35 -3.99 16.36 5.57
CA PHE A 35 -4.14 14.98 5.11
C PHE A 35 -3.68 14.82 3.65
N THR A 36 -4.17 15.67 2.75
CA THR A 36 -3.80 15.62 1.32
C THR A 36 -2.30 15.84 1.13
N ALA A 37 -1.72 16.86 1.78
CA ALA A 37 -0.29 17.17 1.68
C ALA A 37 0.58 16.02 2.21
N LEU A 38 0.26 15.46 3.38
CA LEU A 38 1.00 14.34 3.96
C LEU A 38 0.87 13.06 3.12
N THR A 39 -0.31 12.81 2.55
CA THR A 39 -0.57 11.66 1.67
C THR A 39 0.21 11.77 0.37
N LEU A 40 0.28 12.97 -0.22
CA LEU A 40 1.10 13.23 -1.41
C LEU A 40 2.60 13.17 -1.08
N ALA A 41 3.01 13.72 0.06
CA ALA A 41 4.39 13.63 0.53
C ALA A 41 4.82 12.17 0.75
N THR A 42 3.95 11.35 1.32
CA THR A 42 4.18 9.91 1.48
C THR A 42 4.42 9.24 0.13
N ALA A 43 3.55 9.45 -0.85
CA ALA A 43 3.72 8.92 -2.21
C ALA A 43 5.01 9.43 -2.88
N ALA A 44 5.33 10.71 -2.72
CA ALA A 44 6.55 11.30 -3.25
C ALA A 44 7.80 10.68 -2.61
N THR A 45 7.81 10.50 -1.28
CA THR A 45 8.91 9.85 -0.55
C THR A 45 9.14 8.41 -1.03
N TRP A 46 8.09 7.61 -1.14
CA TRP A 46 8.20 6.24 -1.64
C TRP A 46 8.71 6.18 -3.08
N THR A 47 8.17 7.03 -3.96
CA THR A 47 8.59 7.08 -5.36
C THR A 47 10.05 7.50 -5.48
N ALA A 48 10.42 8.62 -4.86
CA ALA A 48 11.77 9.18 -4.93
C ALA A 48 12.80 8.22 -4.32
N GLY A 49 12.53 7.66 -3.14
CA GLY A 49 13.41 6.69 -2.52
C GLY A 49 13.51 5.37 -3.30
N GLY A 50 12.41 4.94 -3.92
CA GLY A 50 12.38 3.76 -4.77
C GLY A 50 13.27 3.89 -6.00
N LEU A 51 13.19 5.05 -6.68
CA LEU A 51 14.00 5.36 -7.85
C LEU A 51 15.48 5.64 -7.49
N ALA A 52 15.73 6.34 -6.37
CA ALA A 52 17.08 6.63 -5.90
C ALA A 52 17.83 5.38 -5.43
N ALA A 53 17.11 4.36 -4.96
CA ALA A 53 17.71 3.09 -4.53
C ALA A 53 18.21 2.23 -5.70
N GLY A 54 17.75 2.46 -6.93
CA GLY A 54 18.23 1.76 -8.13
C GLY A 54 17.11 1.43 -9.13
N PRO A 55 17.42 0.64 -10.18
CA PRO A 55 16.44 0.28 -11.20
C PRO A 55 15.22 -0.41 -10.62
N VAL A 56 14.03 -0.06 -11.12
CA VAL A 56 12.75 -0.67 -10.76
C VAL A 56 12.26 -1.50 -11.95
N PRO A 57 12.49 -2.83 -11.97
CA PRO A 57 12.12 -3.65 -13.10
C PRO A 57 10.61 -3.63 -13.31
N ARG A 58 10.17 -3.43 -14.56
CA ARG A 58 8.74 -3.36 -14.91
C ARG A 58 8.08 -4.73 -14.79
N GLY A 59 8.67 -5.78 -15.36
CA GLY A 59 8.09 -7.14 -15.35
C GLY A 59 6.99 -7.31 -16.40
N ARG A 60 6.22 -8.40 -16.29
CA ARG A 60 5.21 -8.82 -17.29
C ARG A 60 3.82 -9.07 -16.68
N GLY A 61 2.82 -9.17 -17.56
CA GLY A 61 1.43 -9.53 -17.22
C GLY A 61 0.54 -8.32 -16.95
N VAL A 62 -0.69 -8.37 -17.47
CA VAL A 62 -1.70 -7.31 -17.32
C VAL A 62 -3.03 -7.89 -16.86
N ALA A 63 -3.62 -8.80 -17.65
CA ALA A 63 -4.95 -9.35 -17.35
C ALA A 63 -4.99 -10.12 -16.02
N ALA A 64 -4.04 -11.02 -15.77
CA ALA A 64 -4.00 -11.83 -14.54
C ALA A 64 -3.87 -10.97 -13.26
N PRO A 65 -3.00 -9.95 -13.19
CA PRO A 65 -2.98 -9.00 -12.07
C PRO A 65 -4.28 -8.25 -11.83
N VAL A 66 -4.93 -7.75 -12.88
CA VAL A 66 -6.23 -7.05 -12.76
C VAL A 66 -7.30 -8.00 -12.23
N ALA A 67 -7.38 -9.22 -12.77
CA ALA A 67 -8.28 -10.26 -12.26
C ALA A 67 -7.98 -10.62 -10.81
N THR A 68 -6.70 -10.69 -10.43
CA THR A 68 -6.27 -10.92 -9.04
C THR A 68 -6.73 -9.78 -8.14
N GLY A 69 -6.58 -8.53 -8.56
CA GLY A 69 -7.03 -7.35 -7.80
C GLY A 69 -8.53 -7.39 -7.54
N ALA A 70 -9.33 -7.74 -8.56
CA ALA A 70 -10.77 -7.91 -8.42
C ALA A 70 -11.15 -9.09 -7.50
N GLY A 71 -10.50 -10.24 -7.66
CA GLY A 71 -10.76 -11.42 -6.83
C GLY A 71 -10.41 -11.20 -5.35
N VAL A 72 -9.28 -10.56 -5.08
CA VAL A 72 -8.87 -10.25 -3.70
C VAL A 72 -9.74 -9.15 -3.11
N PHE A 73 -10.22 -8.19 -3.91
CA PHE A 73 -11.26 -7.25 -3.46
C PHE A 73 -12.51 -8.02 -3.03
N ALA A 74 -13.00 -8.98 -3.82
CA ALA A 74 -14.18 -9.77 -3.45
C ALA A 74 -13.98 -10.52 -2.13
N ALA A 75 -12.79 -11.11 -1.92
CA ALA A 75 -12.44 -11.76 -0.65
C ALA A 75 -12.43 -10.78 0.52
N PHE A 76 -11.83 -9.59 0.36
CA PHE A 76 -11.80 -8.54 1.39
C PHE A 76 -13.20 -7.98 1.68
N TYR A 77 -14.03 -7.81 0.66
CA TYR A 77 -15.41 -7.37 0.80
C TYR A 77 -16.24 -8.41 1.58
N GLY A 78 -16.07 -9.70 1.27
CA GLY A 78 -16.65 -10.81 2.04
C GLY A 78 -16.18 -10.81 3.50
N ALA A 79 -14.87 -10.65 3.74
CA ALA A 79 -14.32 -10.54 5.09
C ALA A 79 -14.87 -9.32 5.84
N ALA A 80 -15.09 -8.19 5.16
CA ALA A 80 -15.65 -6.98 5.76
C ALA A 80 -17.10 -7.16 6.24
N LEU A 81 -17.90 -8.01 5.58
CA LEU A 81 -19.26 -8.36 6.02
C LEU A 81 -19.26 -9.08 7.38
N VAL A 82 -18.21 -9.84 7.68
CA VAL A 82 -18.01 -10.46 8.99
C VAL A 82 -17.37 -9.45 9.96
N ALA A 83 -16.36 -8.72 9.51
CA ALA A 83 -15.60 -7.77 10.32
C ALA A 83 -16.47 -6.66 10.92
N ARG A 84 -17.52 -6.21 10.22
CA ARG A 84 -18.49 -5.22 10.74
C ARG A 84 -19.28 -5.70 11.96
N ARG A 85 -19.28 -7.01 12.26
CA ARG A 85 -19.88 -7.60 13.46
C ARG A 85 -18.92 -7.66 14.64
N ILE A 86 -17.63 -7.42 14.41
CA ILE A 86 -16.57 -7.47 15.42
C ILE A 86 -16.21 -6.03 15.82
N PRO A 87 -16.50 -5.56 17.05
CA PRO A 87 -16.39 -4.14 17.41
C PRO A 87 -15.01 -3.51 17.21
N VAL A 88 -13.93 -4.28 17.36
CA VAL A 88 -12.55 -3.80 17.13
C VAL A 88 -12.31 -3.55 15.65
N LEU A 89 -12.75 -4.47 14.78
CA LEU A 89 -12.55 -4.36 13.33
C LEU A 89 -13.50 -3.34 12.70
N ASP A 90 -14.77 -3.28 13.14
CA ASP A 90 -15.74 -2.28 12.70
C ASP A 90 -15.24 -0.85 12.96
N ARG A 91 -14.69 -0.59 14.16
CA ARG A 91 -14.05 0.70 14.49
C ARG A 91 -12.82 0.97 13.64
N ALA A 92 -11.96 -0.03 13.45
CA ALA A 92 -10.75 0.12 12.64
C ALA A 92 -11.06 0.44 11.16
N LEU A 93 -12.02 -0.27 10.56
CA LEU A 93 -12.46 -0.05 9.18
C LEU A 93 -13.17 1.30 9.04
N THR A 94 -14.12 1.62 9.92
CA THR A 94 -14.82 2.91 9.87
C THR A 94 -13.84 4.08 10.05
N SER A 95 -12.82 3.93 10.88
CA SER A 95 -11.80 4.98 11.09
C SER A 95 -11.03 5.33 9.82
N VAL A 96 -10.61 4.32 9.04
CA VAL A 96 -9.91 4.58 7.77
C VAL A 96 -10.87 5.05 6.68
N LEU A 97 -12.08 4.48 6.61
CA LEU A 97 -13.07 4.82 5.59
C LEU A 97 -13.54 6.28 5.68
N ARG A 98 -13.47 6.93 6.86
CA ARG A 98 -13.69 8.38 6.95
C ARG A 98 -12.79 9.19 6.01
N HIS A 99 -11.57 8.74 5.74
CA HIS A 99 -10.68 9.43 4.79
C HIS A 99 -11.15 9.29 3.34
N ALA A 100 -11.86 8.21 3.03
CA ALA A 100 -12.43 7.98 1.71
C ALA A 100 -13.64 8.90 1.44
N ASP A 101 -14.42 9.24 2.47
CA ASP A 101 -15.64 10.06 2.36
C ASP A 101 -15.40 11.55 2.60
N ALA A 102 -14.25 11.95 3.17
CA ALA A 102 -14.04 13.32 3.66
C ALA A 102 -13.54 14.34 2.63
N GLY A 103 -13.34 13.96 1.36
CA GLY A 103 -12.82 14.86 0.32
C GLY A 103 -13.47 14.67 -1.04
N PRO A 104 -13.13 15.52 -2.02
CA PRO A 104 -13.60 15.33 -3.39
C PRO A 104 -13.21 13.94 -3.90
N GLY A 105 -14.20 13.16 -4.36
CA GLY A 105 -14.00 11.77 -4.79
C GLY A 105 -12.83 11.58 -5.76
N PRO A 106 -12.64 12.43 -6.79
CA PRO A 106 -11.50 12.35 -7.69
C PRO A 106 -10.14 12.58 -6.99
N LEU A 107 -10.07 13.49 -6.01
CA LEU A 107 -8.84 13.76 -5.27
C LEU A 107 -8.48 12.58 -4.37
N VAL A 108 -9.45 12.02 -3.65
CA VAL A 108 -9.27 10.82 -2.82
C VAL A 108 -8.81 9.63 -3.66
N LEU A 109 -9.43 9.43 -4.83
CA LEU A 109 -9.03 8.39 -5.76
C LEU A 109 -7.59 8.62 -6.24
N ALA A 110 -7.28 9.83 -6.69
CA ALA A 110 -5.94 10.17 -7.20
C ALA A 110 -4.85 9.94 -6.14
N THR A 111 -5.05 10.41 -4.90
CA THR A 111 -4.07 10.23 -3.82
C THR A 111 -3.92 8.76 -3.42
N THR A 112 -5.01 8.00 -3.41
CA THR A 112 -4.98 6.57 -3.10
C THR A 112 -4.24 5.78 -4.17
N LEU A 113 -4.50 6.05 -5.44
CA LEU A 113 -3.81 5.40 -6.56
C LEU A 113 -2.33 5.79 -6.60
N ALA A 114 -2.01 7.06 -6.35
CA ALA A 114 -0.64 7.53 -6.26
C ALA A 114 0.13 6.82 -5.13
N ASN A 115 -0.48 6.66 -3.94
CA ASN A 115 0.14 5.92 -2.85
C ASN A 115 0.31 4.44 -3.20
N GLY A 116 -0.72 3.78 -3.72
CA GLY A 116 -0.61 2.37 -4.10
C GLY A 116 0.51 2.12 -5.11
N ALA A 117 0.62 2.97 -6.14
CA ALA A 117 1.71 2.87 -7.12
C ALA A 117 3.08 3.15 -6.49
N ALA A 118 3.19 4.18 -5.64
CA ALA A 118 4.43 4.55 -4.99
C ALA A 118 4.92 3.48 -4.01
N GLU A 119 4.00 2.84 -3.27
CA GLU A 119 4.29 1.71 -2.40
C GLU A 119 4.90 0.54 -3.20
N GLU A 120 4.36 0.20 -4.38
CA GLU A 120 4.92 -0.88 -5.19
C GLU A 120 6.31 -0.55 -5.75
N ILE A 121 6.53 0.71 -6.13
CA ILE A 121 7.86 1.20 -6.53
C ILE A 121 8.87 1.01 -5.40
N PHE A 122 8.50 1.38 -4.17
CA PHE A 122 9.40 1.31 -3.03
C PHE A 122 9.55 -0.11 -2.45
N PHE A 123 8.46 -0.72 -1.99
CA PHE A 123 8.52 -1.99 -1.26
C PHE A 123 8.82 -3.16 -2.20
N ARG A 124 8.18 -3.21 -3.38
CA ARG A 124 8.35 -4.32 -4.35
C ARG A 124 9.45 -4.05 -5.38
N GLY A 125 9.93 -2.80 -5.48
CA GLY A 125 11.14 -2.44 -6.21
C GLY A 125 12.38 -2.39 -5.30
N ALA A 126 12.53 -1.30 -4.55
CA ALA A 126 13.72 -1.01 -3.77
C ALA A 126 13.97 -1.98 -2.59
N VAL A 127 13.00 -2.14 -1.68
CA VAL A 127 13.16 -3.03 -0.52
C VAL A 127 13.32 -4.49 -0.97
N TYR A 128 12.45 -4.96 -1.87
CA TYR A 128 12.50 -6.33 -2.38
C TYR A 128 13.85 -6.67 -2.97
N GLY A 129 14.38 -5.84 -3.88
CA GLY A 129 15.67 -6.17 -4.47
C GLY A 129 16.82 -5.99 -3.48
N ALA A 130 16.66 -5.21 -2.38
CA ALA A 130 17.73 -4.95 -1.42
C ALA A 130 17.94 -6.11 -0.44
N ALA A 131 17.00 -7.04 -0.42
CA ALA A 131 17.09 -8.27 0.33
C ALA A 131 17.82 -9.35 -0.51
N PRO A 132 19.06 -9.74 -0.14
CA PRO A 132 19.78 -10.81 -0.83
C PRO A 132 19.16 -12.19 -0.58
N HIS A 133 18.51 -12.36 0.57
CA HIS A 133 17.86 -13.60 0.98
C HIS A 133 16.41 -13.32 1.37
N ARG A 134 15.51 -14.23 0.99
CA ARG A 134 14.06 -14.17 1.30
C ARG A 134 13.43 -12.79 0.96
N PRO A 135 13.57 -12.29 -0.27
CA PRO A 135 13.08 -10.96 -0.63
C PRO A 135 11.57 -10.77 -0.48
N VAL A 136 10.80 -11.86 -0.62
CA VAL A 136 9.36 -11.88 -0.32
C VAL A 136 9.13 -11.52 1.14
N THR A 137 9.73 -12.27 2.07
CA THR A 137 9.57 -12.05 3.51
C THR A 137 10.03 -10.66 3.93
N VAL A 138 11.19 -10.18 3.45
CA VAL A 138 11.72 -8.86 3.84
C VAL A 138 10.83 -7.74 3.32
N SER A 139 10.43 -7.77 2.04
CA SER A 139 9.55 -6.76 1.46
C SER A 139 8.20 -6.69 2.19
N THR A 140 7.61 -7.84 2.50
CA THR A 140 6.36 -7.92 3.27
C THR A 140 6.54 -7.44 4.70
N ALA A 141 7.59 -7.87 5.41
CA ALA A 141 7.81 -7.51 6.81
C ALA A 141 8.04 -5.99 6.98
N VAL A 142 8.84 -5.38 6.10
CA VAL A 142 9.06 -3.92 6.12
C VAL A 142 7.77 -3.18 5.80
N TYR A 143 6.97 -3.66 4.83
CA TYR A 143 5.67 -3.07 4.51
C TYR A 143 4.68 -3.13 5.70
N VAL A 144 4.58 -4.29 6.35
CA VAL A 144 3.76 -4.48 7.55
C VAL A 144 4.24 -3.58 8.68
N ALA A 145 5.55 -3.54 8.95
CA ALA A 145 6.13 -2.70 9.98
C ALA A 145 5.85 -1.21 9.75
N SER A 146 5.99 -0.74 8.51
CA SER A 146 5.60 0.63 8.13
C SER A 146 4.11 0.90 8.35
N THR A 147 3.26 -0.08 8.04
CA THR A 147 1.80 0.05 8.22
C THR A 147 1.41 0.16 9.70
N VAL A 148 2.20 -0.37 10.64
CA VAL A 148 1.92 -0.22 12.09
C VAL A 148 1.83 1.26 12.51
N ALA A 149 2.55 2.15 11.83
CA ALA A 149 2.49 3.59 12.09
C ALA A 149 1.09 4.20 11.86
N THR A 150 0.24 3.55 11.07
CA THR A 150 -1.17 3.94 10.89
C THR A 150 -2.02 3.74 12.13
N ARG A 151 -1.54 2.96 13.11
CA ARG A 151 -2.27 2.55 14.33
C ARG A 151 -3.63 1.93 14.03
N ASN A 152 -3.77 1.27 12.87
CA ASN A 152 -5.01 0.65 12.43
C ASN A 152 -4.80 -0.87 12.25
N PRO A 153 -5.37 -1.72 13.12
CA PRO A 153 -5.16 -3.17 13.06
C PRO A 153 -5.72 -3.80 11.78
N ALA A 154 -6.78 -3.24 11.19
CA ALA A 154 -7.33 -3.73 9.93
C ALA A 154 -6.36 -3.46 8.76
N LEU A 155 -5.69 -2.30 8.75
CA LEU A 155 -4.65 -2.00 7.76
C LEU A 155 -3.42 -2.88 7.92
N VAL A 156 -2.98 -3.14 9.16
CA VAL A 156 -1.84 -4.03 9.44
C VAL A 156 -2.12 -5.47 8.99
N LEU A 157 -3.33 -5.98 9.26
CA LEU A 157 -3.74 -7.30 8.76
C LEU A 157 -3.81 -7.32 7.23
N ALA A 158 -4.41 -6.29 6.62
CA ALA A 158 -4.47 -6.14 5.18
C ALA A 158 -3.08 -6.10 4.54
N SER A 159 -2.13 -5.37 5.13
CA SER A 159 -0.78 -5.22 4.60
C SER A 159 0.03 -6.52 4.68
N ALA A 160 -0.23 -7.39 5.66
CA ALA A 160 0.38 -8.71 5.71
C ALA A 160 -0.07 -9.59 4.53
N VAL A 161 -1.39 -9.65 4.29
CA VAL A 161 -1.97 -10.44 3.19
C VAL A 161 -1.55 -9.87 1.84
N MET A 162 -1.79 -8.58 1.63
CA MET A 162 -1.52 -7.90 0.37
C MET A 162 -0.03 -7.80 0.10
N GLY A 163 0.78 -7.43 1.09
CA GLY A 163 2.23 -7.37 0.96
C GLY A 163 2.85 -8.73 0.61
N THR A 164 2.30 -9.83 1.11
CA THR A 164 2.73 -11.19 0.71
C THR A 164 2.34 -11.45 -0.74
N LEU A 165 1.08 -11.22 -1.11
CA LEU A 165 0.58 -11.40 -2.47
C LEU A 165 1.40 -10.60 -3.49
N PHE A 166 1.61 -9.31 -3.23
CA PHE A 166 2.35 -8.41 -4.11
C PHE A 166 3.81 -8.84 -4.28
N ALA A 167 4.46 -9.27 -3.20
CA ALA A 167 5.83 -9.77 -3.27
C ALA A 167 5.92 -11.11 -4.03
N LEU A 168 4.92 -11.99 -3.90
CA LEU A 168 4.82 -13.21 -4.71
C LEU A 168 4.58 -12.90 -6.19
N GLN A 169 3.71 -11.94 -6.50
CA GLN A 169 3.50 -11.47 -7.87
C GLN A 169 4.78 -10.88 -8.46
N ARG A 170 5.48 -10.03 -7.70
CA ARG A 170 6.79 -9.47 -8.07
C ARG A 170 7.80 -10.56 -8.41
N ARG A 171 7.83 -11.65 -7.64
CA ARG A 171 8.70 -12.81 -7.87
C ARG A 171 8.31 -13.55 -9.14
N ALA A 172 7.02 -13.81 -9.35
CA ALA A 172 6.52 -14.58 -10.49
C ALA A 172 6.65 -13.85 -11.84
N THR A 173 6.53 -12.51 -11.82
CA THR A 173 6.48 -11.70 -13.06
C THR A 173 7.76 -10.92 -13.34
N GLY A 174 8.72 -10.91 -12.42
CA GLY A 174 10.00 -10.26 -12.63
C GLY A 174 9.99 -8.74 -12.51
N GLY A 175 8.88 -8.11 -12.12
CA GLY A 175 8.84 -6.65 -11.88
C GLY A 175 7.59 -6.14 -11.15
N VAL A 176 7.52 -4.82 -10.96
CA VAL A 176 6.48 -4.16 -10.15
C VAL A 176 5.15 -3.97 -10.88
N GLN A 177 5.08 -4.17 -12.19
CA GLN A 177 3.86 -3.95 -12.97
C GLN A 177 2.70 -4.82 -12.47
N ALA A 178 2.93 -6.11 -12.23
CA ALA A 178 1.89 -7.01 -11.75
C ALA A 178 1.34 -6.60 -10.38
N PRO A 179 2.16 -6.44 -9.32
CA PRO A 179 1.62 -6.00 -8.05
C PRO A 179 1.01 -4.59 -8.12
N LEU A 180 1.56 -3.67 -8.93
CA LEU A 180 0.97 -2.35 -9.14
C LEU A 180 -0.44 -2.44 -9.70
N LEU A 181 -0.66 -3.23 -10.76
CA LEU A 181 -1.98 -3.42 -11.35
C LEU A 181 -2.96 -4.05 -10.36
N THR A 182 -2.55 -5.08 -9.63
CA THR A 182 -3.37 -5.67 -8.56
C THR A 182 -3.74 -4.64 -7.51
N HIS A 183 -2.77 -3.84 -7.06
CA HIS A 183 -2.94 -2.84 -6.02
C HIS A 183 -3.90 -1.73 -6.46
N VAL A 184 -3.70 -1.13 -7.64
CA VAL A 184 -4.58 -0.05 -8.12
C VAL A 184 -6.00 -0.56 -8.40
N THR A 185 -6.15 -1.77 -8.94
CA THR A 185 -7.48 -2.38 -9.13
C THR A 185 -8.16 -2.63 -7.78
N TRP A 186 -7.46 -3.25 -6.84
CA TRP A 186 -7.99 -3.53 -5.50
C TRP A 186 -8.37 -2.24 -4.77
N SER A 187 -7.49 -1.23 -4.74
CA SER A 187 -7.74 0.06 -4.08
C SER A 187 -8.92 0.81 -4.70
N THR A 188 -9.05 0.80 -6.03
CA THR A 188 -10.20 1.42 -6.72
C THR A 188 -11.51 0.79 -6.29
N LEU A 189 -11.57 -0.55 -6.26
CA LEU A 189 -12.77 -1.29 -5.87
C LEU A 189 -13.09 -1.10 -4.38
N MET A 190 -12.07 -1.13 -3.53
CA MET A 190 -12.20 -0.85 -2.09
C MET A 190 -12.81 0.54 -1.87
N LEU A 191 -12.26 1.59 -2.48
CA LEU A 191 -12.80 2.95 -2.39
C LEU A 191 -14.23 3.06 -2.94
N ARG A 192 -14.53 2.36 -4.03
CA ARG A 192 -15.83 2.47 -4.69
C ARG A 192 -16.96 1.81 -3.89
N PHE A 193 -16.68 0.66 -3.27
CA PHE A 193 -17.73 -0.21 -2.72
C PHE A 193 -17.69 -0.31 -1.19
N LEU A 194 -16.51 -0.28 -0.57
CA LEU A 194 -16.39 -0.54 0.86
C LEU A 194 -17.00 0.56 1.74
N PRO A 195 -16.79 1.88 1.50
CA PRO A 195 -17.42 2.93 2.30
C PRO A 195 -18.94 2.76 2.42
N ARG A 196 -19.59 2.39 1.31
CA ARG A 196 -21.04 2.20 1.23
C ARG A 196 -21.57 1.12 2.17
N LEU A 197 -20.76 0.08 2.42
CA LEU A 197 -21.12 -1.00 3.33
C LEU A 197 -21.15 -0.56 4.80
N PHE A 198 -20.37 0.46 5.14
CA PHE A 198 -20.19 0.97 6.50
C PHE A 198 -20.93 2.28 6.78
N ARG A 199 -21.58 2.89 5.78
CA ARG A 199 -22.48 4.03 6.00
C ARG A 199 -23.66 3.57 6.86
N ARG A 200 -23.80 4.22 8.02
CA ARG A 200 -24.92 4.10 8.95
C ARG A 200 -25.52 5.48 9.13
#